data_AF-A8UVT8-F1
#
_entry.id   AF-A8UVT8-F1
#
_cell.length_a   1.000
_cell.length_b   1.000
_cell.length_c   1.000
_cell.angle_alpha   90.00
_cell.angle_beta   90.00
_cell.angle_gamma   90.00
#
_symmetry.space_group_name_H-M   'P 1'
#
loop_
_entity.id
_entity.type
_entity.pdbx_description
1 polymer ?
#
loop_
_entity_poly.entity_id
_entity_poly.type
_entity_poly.pdbx_seq_one_letter_code
_entity_poly.pdbx_strand_id
1 'polypeptide(L)'
;MAEEKSLECGKYMEELSKLTESLMKIAKQSNLLALNAAIEAARVGESGKGFAVVASEFRKLADNTSKLSKEIKTIVDRLAEALQEVEDADGSGKE
;
A
#
# COMPACT_ATOMS: atom_id res chain seq x y z
N MET A 1 8.02 30.86 3.59
CA MET A 1 8.59 29.74 4.36
C MET A 1 7.54 28.71 4.77
N ALA A 2 6.37 29.13 5.32
CA ALA A 2 5.26 28.20 5.60
C ALA A 2 4.64 27.61 4.32
N GLU A 3 4.25 28.45 3.34
CA GLU A 3 3.77 28.01 2.02
C GLU A 3 4.75 27.08 1.29
N GLU A 4 6.05 27.38 1.34
CA GLU A 4 7.10 26.57 0.70
C GLU A 4 7.22 25.17 1.33
N LYS A 5 7.13 25.07 2.65
CA LYS A 5 7.09 23.79 3.36
C LYS A 5 5.79 23.03 3.13
N SER A 6 4.66 23.72 2.96
CA SER A 6 3.38 23.10 2.62
C SER A 6 3.47 22.41 1.25
N LEU A 7 3.98 23.14 0.25
CA LEU A 7 4.19 22.62 -1.09
C LEU A 7 5.15 21.42 -1.12
N GLU A 8 6.21 21.46 -0.32
CA GLU A 8 7.15 20.35 -0.20
C GLU A 8 6.51 19.11 0.47
N CYS A 9 5.71 19.32 1.51
CA CYS A 9 4.94 18.25 2.16
C CYS A 9 3.98 17.57 1.18
N GLY A 10 3.26 18.35 0.36
CA GLY A 10 2.37 17.84 -0.67
C GLY A 10 3.08 16.95 -1.70
N LYS A 11 4.33 17.29 -2.08
CA LYS A 11 5.14 16.44 -2.97
C LYS A 11 5.50 15.10 -2.32
N TYR A 12 5.94 15.11 -1.05
CA TYR A 12 6.24 13.86 -0.34
C TYR A 12 5.01 12.97 -0.18
N MET A 13 3.82 13.55 0.01
CA MET A 13 2.56 12.79 0.05
C MET A 13 2.23 12.12 -1.29
N GLU A 14 2.43 12.83 -2.40
CA GLU A 14 2.22 12.27 -3.74
C GLU A 14 3.17 11.09 -4.01
N GLU A 15 4.44 11.25 -3.65
CA GLU A 15 5.44 10.17 -3.74
C GLU A 15 5.07 8.98 -2.86
N LEU A 16 4.64 9.22 -1.62
CA LEU A 16 4.22 8.17 -0.69
C LEU A 16 2.96 7.45 -1.18
N SER A 17 2.04 8.17 -1.81
CA SER A 17 0.85 7.60 -2.47
C SER A 17 1.26 6.65 -3.60
N LYS A 18 2.17 7.08 -4.49
CA LYS A 18 2.69 6.25 -5.59
C LYS A 18 3.41 5.00 -5.09
N LEU A 19 4.19 5.12 -4.02
CA LEU A 19 4.86 3.97 -3.39
C LEU A 19 3.83 3.00 -2.81
N THR A 20 2.81 3.52 -2.14
CA THR A 20 1.72 2.71 -1.56
C THR A 20 0.94 1.95 -2.63
N GLU A 21 0.63 2.59 -3.76
CA GLU A 21 0.01 1.91 -4.91
C GLU A 21 0.89 0.81 -5.49
N SER A 22 2.20 1.04 -5.54
CA SER A 22 3.18 0.04 -6.00
C SER A 22 3.22 -1.16 -5.05
N LEU A 23 3.18 -0.95 -3.73
CA LEU A 23 3.06 -2.01 -2.73
C LEU A 23 1.76 -2.81 -2.89
N MET A 24 0.63 -2.15 -3.15
CA MET A 24 -0.64 -2.83 -3.43
C MET A 24 -0.56 -3.70 -4.68
N LYS A 25 0.11 -3.23 -5.75
CA LYS A 25 0.34 -4.00 -6.97
C LYS A 25 1.20 -5.23 -6.70
N ILE A 26 2.29 -5.08 -5.95
CA ILE A 26 3.18 -6.18 -5.55
C ILE A 26 2.40 -7.20 -4.73
N ALA A 27 1.65 -6.77 -3.71
CA ALA A 27 0.82 -7.66 -2.90
C ALA A 27 -0.17 -8.47 -3.75
N LYS A 28 -0.84 -7.83 -4.71
CA LYS A 28 -1.76 -8.51 -5.63
C LYS A 28 -1.04 -9.54 -6.52
N GLN A 29 0.13 -9.20 -7.04
CA GLN A 29 0.96 -10.12 -7.83
C GLN A 29 1.46 -11.30 -7.00
N SER A 30 1.95 -11.06 -5.79
CA SER A 30 2.38 -12.09 -4.85
C SER A 30 1.23 -13.04 -4.48
N ASN A 31 0.01 -12.52 -4.28
CA ASN A 31 -1.17 -13.34 -4.05
C ASN A 31 -1.50 -14.24 -5.25
N LEU A 32 -1.39 -13.72 -6.48
CA LEU A 32 -1.61 -14.52 -7.70
C LEU A 32 -0.54 -15.60 -7.89
N LEU A 33 0.73 -15.28 -7.63
CA LEU A 33 1.84 -16.24 -7.63
C LEU A 33 1.63 -17.34 -6.59
N ALA A 34 1.23 -16.96 -5.37
CA ALA A 34 0.91 -17.91 -4.30
C ALA A 34 -0.27 -18.82 -4.68
N LEU A 35 -1.31 -18.29 -5.32
CA LEU A 35 -2.43 -19.08 -5.84
C LEU A 35 -1.97 -20.09 -6.89
N ASN A 36 -1.16 -19.67 -7.87
CA ASN A 36 -0.63 -20.56 -8.89
C ASN A 36 0.24 -21.66 -8.28
N ALA A 37 1.08 -21.32 -7.29
CA ALA A 37 1.88 -22.29 -6.55
C ALA A 37 1.02 -23.29 -5.76
N ALA A 38 -0.09 -22.84 -5.16
CA ALA A 38 -1.02 -23.72 -4.46
C ALA A 38 -1.75 -24.69 -5.42
N ILE A 39 -2.14 -24.21 -6.61
CA ILE A 39 -2.74 -25.05 -7.66
C ILE A 39 -1.75 -26.12 -8.11
N GLU A 40 -0.50 -25.72 -8.37
CA GLU A 40 0.54 -26.65 -8.81
C GLU A 40 0.88 -27.67 -7.73
N ALA A 41 0.96 -27.24 -6.47
CA ALA A 41 1.15 -28.12 -5.32
C ALA A 41 0.02 -29.16 -5.18
N ALA A 42 -1.23 -28.78 -5.45
CA ALA A 42 -2.35 -29.72 -5.48
C ALA A 42 -2.23 -30.70 -6.66
N ARG A 43 -1.71 -30.26 -7.81
CA ARG A 43 -1.54 -31.08 -9.03
C ARG A 43 -0.53 -32.22 -8.84
N VAL A 44 0.58 -31.98 -8.14
CA VAL A 44 1.60 -33.00 -7.84
C VAL A 44 1.26 -33.88 -6.62
N GLY A 45 0.10 -33.67 -5.98
CA GLY A 45 -0.42 -34.55 -4.93
C GLY A 45 0.47 -34.61 -3.67
N GLU A 46 0.82 -35.81 -3.22
CA GLU A 46 1.65 -36.05 -2.01
C GLU A 46 2.97 -35.27 -2.03
N SER A 47 3.65 -35.21 -3.18
CA SER A 47 4.94 -34.52 -3.32
C SER A 47 4.82 -32.99 -3.23
N GLY A 48 3.61 -32.44 -3.41
CA GLY A 48 3.33 -31.00 -3.35
C GLY A 48 2.97 -30.48 -1.95
N LYS A 49 2.77 -31.34 -0.95
CA LYS A 49 2.30 -30.93 0.39
C LYS A 49 3.17 -29.85 1.04
N GLY A 50 4.50 -29.96 0.93
CA GLY A 50 5.42 -28.93 1.45
C GLY A 50 5.30 -27.60 0.70
N PHE A 51 5.17 -27.65 -0.63
CA PHE A 51 4.95 -26.47 -1.47
C PHE A 51 3.60 -25.81 -1.19
N ALA A 52 2.56 -26.57 -0.87
CA ALA A 52 1.24 -26.03 -0.51
C ALA A 52 1.30 -25.20 0.79
N VAL A 53 2.09 -25.62 1.78
CA VAL A 53 2.29 -24.86 3.02
C VAL A 53 3.01 -23.55 2.73
N VAL A 54 4.07 -23.58 1.94
CA VAL A 54 4.82 -22.38 1.54
C VAL A 54 3.91 -21.41 0.76
N ALA A 55 3.14 -21.92 -0.19
CA ALA A 55 2.19 -21.10 -0.96
C ALA A 55 1.14 -20.43 -0.05
N SER A 56 0.65 -21.13 0.97
CA SER A 56 -0.28 -20.57 1.97
C SER A 56 0.35 -19.43 2.77
N GLU A 57 1.60 -19.59 3.23
CA GLU A 57 2.30 -18.53 3.97
C GLU A 57 2.61 -17.30 3.09
N PHE A 58 3.00 -17.51 1.83
CA PHE A 58 3.16 -16.41 0.88
C PHE A 58 1.85 -15.67 0.62
N ARG A 59 0.72 -16.38 0.57
CA ARG A 59 -0.60 -15.78 0.42
C ARG A 59 -0.95 -14.89 1.62
N LYS A 60 -0.74 -15.40 2.84
CA LYS A 60 -0.95 -14.61 4.07
C LYS A 60 -0.07 -13.36 4.10
N LEU A 61 1.20 -13.48 3.68
CA LEU A 61 2.10 -12.34 3.60
C LEU A 61 1.57 -11.29 2.61
N ALA A 62 1.14 -11.72 1.42
CA ALA A 62 0.55 -10.83 0.42
C ALA A 62 -0.72 -10.12 0.93
N ASP A 63 -1.61 -10.85 1.62
CA ASP A 63 -2.83 -10.27 2.21
C ASP A 63 -2.48 -9.23 3.29
N ASN A 64 -1.50 -9.53 4.16
CA ASN A 64 -1.01 -8.61 5.16
C ASN A 64 -0.37 -7.35 4.54
N THR A 65 0.44 -7.50 3.50
CA THR A 65 1.02 -6.37 2.76
C THR A 65 -0.07 -5.50 2.13
N SER A 66 -1.12 -6.10 1.57
CA SER A 66 -2.27 -5.38 1.02
C SER A 66 -3.02 -4.58 2.10
N LYS A 67 -3.23 -5.18 3.28
CA LYS A 67 -3.87 -4.51 4.41
C LYS A 67 -3.04 -3.32 4.90
N LEU A 68 -1.74 -3.52 5.14
CA LEU A 68 -0.84 -2.44 5.58
C LEU A 68 -0.77 -1.31 4.54
N SER A 69 -0.73 -1.64 3.25
CA SER A 69 -0.74 -0.63 2.19
C SER A 69 -2.02 0.22 2.21
N LYS A 70 -3.19 -0.38 2.50
CA LYS A 70 -4.44 0.38 2.65
C LYS A 70 -4.43 1.28 3.89
N GLU A 71 -3.83 0.81 4.99
CA GLU A 71 -3.67 1.63 6.21
C GLU A 71 -2.75 2.82 5.94
N ILE A 72 -1.62 2.60 5.25
CA ILE A 72 -0.73 3.69 4.82
C ILE A 72 -1.49 4.69 3.94
N LYS A 73 -2.25 4.21 2.94
CA LYS A 73 -3.05 5.09 2.08
C LYS A 73 -4.00 5.96 2.89
N THR A 74 -4.71 5.37 3.86
CA THR A 74 -5.62 6.11 4.74
C THR A 74 -4.91 7.20 5.53
N ILE A 75 -3.68 6.93 6.00
CA ILE A 75 -2.87 7.92 6.72
C ILE A 75 -2.44 9.04 5.76
N VAL A 76 -2.02 8.71 4.54
CA VAL A 76 -1.63 9.71 3.53
C VAL A 76 -2.79 10.61 3.15
N ASP A 77 -3.98 10.04 2.93
CA ASP A 77 -5.19 10.79 2.60
C ASP A 77 -5.54 11.78 3.73
N ARG A 78 -5.48 11.35 5.00
CA ARG A 78 -5.70 12.23 6.16
C ARG A 78 -4.67 13.34 6.30
N LEU A 79 -3.40 13.03 6.01
CA LEU A 79 -2.36 14.05 6.07
C LEU A 79 -2.58 15.08 4.94
N ALA A 80 -3.02 14.64 3.75
CA ALA A 80 -3.35 15.56 2.65
C ALA A 80 -4.54 16.46 2.99
N GLU A 81 -5.58 15.93 3.63
CA GLU A 81 -6.71 16.73 4.16
C GLU A 81 -6.22 17.78 5.16
N ALA A 82 -5.39 17.38 6.14
CA ALA A 82 -4.84 18.31 7.13
C ALA A 82 -3.96 19.39 6.50
N LEU A 83 -3.25 19.08 5.41
CA LEU A 83 -2.45 20.05 4.67
C LEU A 83 -3.34 21.09 3.98
N GLN A 84 -4.44 20.65 3.35
CA GLN A 84 -5.40 21.54 2.70
C GLN A 84 -6.05 22.49 3.72
N GLU A 85 -6.43 22.00 4.91
CA GLU A 85 -6.98 22.85 5.97
C GLU A 85 -6.01 23.95 6.41
N VAL A 86 -4.71 23.66 6.46
CA VAL A 86 -3.67 24.66 6.80
C VAL A 86 -3.53 25.71 5.71
N GLU A 87 -3.60 25.33 4.43
CA GLU A 87 -3.55 26.28 3.31
C GLU A 87 -4.79 27.19 3.26
N ASP A 88 -5.97 26.63 3.49
CA ASP A 88 -7.23 27.39 3.51
C ASP A 88 -7.27 28.37 4.70
N ALA A 89 -6.75 27.99 5.86
CA ALA A 89 -6.66 28.84 7.04
C ALA A 89 -5.69 30.02 6.83
N ASP A 90 -4.54 29.80 6.19
CA ASP A 90 -3.56 30.87 5.90
C ASP A 90 -4.06 31.83 4.80
N GLY A 91 -4.89 31.34 3.87
CA GLY A 91 -5.56 32.15 2.84
C GLY A 91 -6.66 33.08 3.39
N SER A 92 -7.35 32.66 4.45
CA SER A 92 -8.46 33.42 5.07
C SER A 92 -8.01 34.66 5.89
N GLY A 93 -6.72 34.81 6.16
CA GLY A 93 -6.14 35.96 6.87
C GLY A 93 -5.69 37.12 5.98
N LYS A 94 -5.89 37.05 4.66
CA LYS A 94 -5.47 38.06 3.68
C LYS A 94 -6.59 38.99 3.19
N GLU A 95 -7.81 38.93 3.75
CA GLU A 95 -8.88 39.91 3.51
C GLU A 95 -9.02 40.94 4.64
#